data_AF-A0A2C9DN42-F1
#
_entry.id   AF-A0A2C9DN42-F1
#
_cell.length_a   1.000
_cell.length_b   1.000
_cell.length_c   1.000
_cell.angle_alpha   90.00
_cell.angle_beta   90.00
_cell.angle_gamma   90.00
#
_symmetry.space_group_name_H-M   'P 1'
#
loop_
_entity.id
_entity.type
_entity.pdbx_description
1 polymer ?
#
loop_
_entity_poly.entity_id
_entity_poly.type
_entity_poly.pdbx_seq_one_letter_code
_entity_poly.pdbx_strand_id
1 'polypeptide(L)'
;VLATKIGAKLTEVRKNGTCTWLRPDGKTQVTVEYRNEGGAMVPVRVHTVLISTQHDETVTNDEIAADLKEHVIKPVIPEKYLDEKTIFHLNPSGRFVIGGPHGDAGLTGRKIIIDTYGGWGAHGGGAFSGKDPTKVDRSGAYIVRQAAKSIVANGLARRCLVQVSYAIGVPEPLSVFVDTYGTGKIPDKEILNIVKENFDFRPGMIAINLDLKRGGNGRFQKTAAYGHFGRDDPDFTWEVVKPLKWEK
;
A
#
# COMPACT_ATOMS: atom_id res chain seq x y z
N VAL A 1 -3.65 2.39 -3.70
CA VAL A 1 -3.46 1.87 -5.07
C VAL A 1 -3.29 2.98 -6.09
N LEU A 2 -4.30 3.79 -6.42
CA LEU A 2 -4.18 4.81 -7.49
C LEU A 2 -3.05 5.81 -7.24
N ALA A 3 -3.01 6.46 -6.07
CA ALA A 3 -1.92 7.39 -5.73
C ALA A 3 -0.54 6.75 -5.90
N THR A 4 -0.36 5.53 -5.41
CA THR A 4 0.87 4.74 -5.55
C THR A 4 1.23 4.47 -7.01
N LYS A 5 0.25 4.04 -7.84
CA LYS A 5 0.47 3.77 -9.26
C LYS A 5 0.79 5.03 -10.05
N ILE A 6 0.19 6.18 -9.72
CA ILE A 6 0.53 7.48 -10.32
C ILE A 6 1.99 7.83 -9.98
N GLY A 7 2.40 7.65 -8.72
CA GLY A 7 3.80 7.87 -8.32
C GLY A 7 4.79 6.95 -9.04
N ALA A 8 4.43 5.67 -9.23
CA ALA A 8 5.24 4.75 -10.03
C ALA A 8 5.29 5.16 -11.50
N LYS A 9 4.15 5.59 -12.08
CA LYS A 9 4.06 6.04 -13.47
C LYS A 9 4.90 7.30 -13.72
N LEU A 10 4.92 8.26 -12.79
CA LEU A 10 5.84 9.42 -12.85
C LEU A 10 7.29 8.98 -13.00
N THR A 11 7.71 7.99 -12.21
CA THR A 11 9.08 7.46 -12.32
C THR A 11 9.30 6.71 -13.63
N GLU A 12 8.31 5.97 -14.12
CA GLU A 12 8.38 5.26 -15.40
C GLU A 12 8.58 6.25 -16.56
N VAL A 13 7.72 7.27 -16.69
CA VAL A 13 7.76 8.24 -17.79
C VAL A 13 9.00 9.15 -17.75
N ARG A 14 9.59 9.32 -16.56
CA ARG A 14 10.90 9.96 -16.40
C ARG A 14 12.03 9.07 -16.92
N LYS A 15 12.03 7.79 -16.53
CA LYS A 15 13.14 6.86 -16.83
C LYS A 15 13.15 6.39 -18.28
N ASN A 16 11.99 6.32 -18.93
CA ASN A 16 11.88 5.89 -20.33
C ASN A 16 12.01 7.08 -21.32
N GLY A 17 12.11 8.31 -20.82
CA GLY A 17 12.25 9.52 -21.64
C GLY A 17 10.95 10.09 -22.22
N THR A 18 9.76 9.60 -21.83
CA THR A 18 8.48 10.19 -22.27
C THR A 18 8.31 11.63 -21.76
N CYS A 19 8.64 11.90 -20.50
CA CYS A 19 8.61 13.24 -19.91
C CYS A 19 10.01 13.55 -19.36
N THR A 20 10.91 14.00 -20.25
CA THR A 20 12.34 14.20 -19.96
C THR A 20 12.62 15.29 -18.92
N TRP A 21 11.69 16.25 -18.77
CA TRP A 21 11.76 17.34 -17.82
C TRP A 21 11.54 16.91 -16.36
N LEU A 22 11.01 15.70 -16.12
CA LEU A 22 10.75 15.19 -14.78
C LEU A 22 12.05 14.96 -14.00
N ARG A 23 12.04 15.37 -12.74
CA ARG A 23 13.09 15.03 -11.76
C ARG A 23 12.58 14.01 -10.74
N PRO A 24 13.45 13.43 -9.89
CA PRO A 24 13.09 12.25 -9.10
C PRO A 24 12.11 12.47 -7.95
N ASP A 25 12.03 13.67 -7.36
CA ASP A 25 11.14 13.95 -6.22
C ASP A 25 9.71 14.24 -6.68
N GLY A 26 8.72 13.56 -6.12
CA GLY A 26 7.33 13.71 -6.52
C GLY A 26 6.36 13.15 -5.49
N LYS A 27 5.20 13.78 -5.39
CA LYS A 27 4.13 13.46 -4.44
C LYS A 27 2.80 13.37 -5.18
N THR A 28 2.00 12.38 -4.81
CA THR A 28 0.70 12.13 -5.43
C THR A 28 -0.34 11.89 -4.34
N GLN A 29 -1.56 12.36 -4.59
CA GLN A 29 -2.71 12.16 -3.72
C GLN A 29 -3.95 11.95 -4.58
N VAL A 30 -4.82 11.04 -4.14
CA VAL A 30 -6.08 10.74 -4.82
C VAL A 30 -7.19 10.68 -3.79
N THR A 31 -8.21 11.50 -4.00
CA THR A 31 -9.45 11.49 -3.24
C THR A 31 -10.48 10.71 -4.04
N VAL A 32 -11.02 9.64 -3.45
CA VAL A 32 -12.01 8.77 -4.10
C VAL A 32 -13.32 8.90 -3.35
N GLU A 33 -14.40 9.03 -4.10
CA GLU A 33 -15.76 8.99 -3.59
C GLU A 33 -16.20 7.53 -3.43
N TYR A 34 -16.72 7.18 -2.26
CA TYR A 34 -17.11 5.81 -1.93
C TYR A 34 -18.57 5.73 -1.49
N ARG A 35 -19.21 4.61 -1.84
CA ARG A 35 -20.47 4.17 -1.24
C ARG A 35 -20.18 3.04 -0.26
N ASN A 36 -20.83 3.09 0.90
CA ASN A 36 -20.84 1.99 1.86
C ASN A 36 -22.00 1.03 1.56
N GLU A 37 -21.70 -0.21 1.22
CA GLU A 37 -22.67 -1.27 0.95
C GLU A 37 -22.54 -2.37 2.00
N GLY A 38 -23.33 -2.27 3.07
CA GLY A 38 -23.34 -3.27 4.14
C GLY A 38 -21.95 -3.48 4.75
N GLY A 39 -21.20 -2.41 4.95
CA GLY A 39 -19.82 -2.45 5.44
C GLY A 39 -18.76 -2.56 4.35
N ALA A 40 -19.09 -2.92 3.11
CA ALA A 40 -18.13 -2.96 2.01
C ALA A 40 -17.94 -1.59 1.34
N MET A 41 -16.71 -1.27 0.92
CA MET A 41 -16.39 0.00 0.26
C MET A 41 -16.42 -0.16 -1.25
N VAL A 42 -17.35 0.53 -1.90
CA VAL A 42 -17.50 0.50 -3.36
C VAL A 42 -17.08 1.86 -3.92
N PRO A 43 -15.98 1.93 -4.70
CA PRO A 43 -15.54 3.18 -5.31
C PRO A 43 -16.55 3.61 -6.38
N VAL A 44 -16.99 4.86 -6.31
CA VAL A 44 -17.93 5.46 -7.27
C VAL A 44 -17.16 6.19 -8.36
N ARG A 45 -16.28 7.12 -7.96
CA ARG A 45 -15.48 7.96 -8.86
C ARG A 45 -14.26 8.55 -8.16
N VAL A 46 -13.31 9.07 -8.94
CA VAL A 46 -12.21 9.89 -8.44
C VAL A 46 -12.67 11.34 -8.36
N HIS A 47 -12.72 11.85 -7.12
CA HIS A 47 -13.12 13.23 -6.87
C HIS A 47 -12.00 14.23 -7.17
N THR A 48 -10.79 13.95 -6.69
CA THR A 48 -9.65 14.84 -6.85
C THR A 48 -8.37 14.06 -7.08
N VAL A 49 -7.55 14.53 -8.01
CA VAL A 49 -6.17 14.08 -8.21
C VAL A 49 -5.23 15.26 -7.97
N LEU A 50 -4.23 15.04 -7.13
CA LEU A 50 -3.16 16.00 -6.89
C LEU A 50 -1.81 15.36 -7.22
N ILE A 51 -1.01 16.07 -8.00
CA ILE A 51 0.38 15.73 -8.31
C ILE A 51 1.22 16.98 -8.10
N SER A 52 2.25 16.85 -7.26
CA SER A 52 3.35 17.81 -7.17
C SER A 52 4.63 17.07 -7.53
N THR A 53 5.21 17.38 -8.69
CA THR A 53 6.42 16.71 -9.18
C THR A 53 7.54 17.71 -9.40
N GLN A 54 8.76 17.32 -9.04
CA GLN A 54 9.95 18.08 -9.31
C GLN A 54 10.21 18.09 -10.83
N HIS A 55 10.69 19.21 -11.34
CA HIS A 55 10.96 19.41 -12.76
C HIS A 55 12.24 20.22 -12.98
N ASP A 56 12.74 20.25 -14.21
CA ASP A 56 13.82 21.15 -14.61
C ASP A 56 13.31 22.58 -14.85
N GLU A 57 14.20 23.47 -15.29
CA GLU A 57 13.87 24.89 -15.43
C GLU A 57 13.22 25.25 -16.76
N THR A 58 13.15 24.32 -17.71
CA THR A 58 12.80 24.61 -19.11
C THR A 58 11.32 24.37 -19.40
N VAL A 59 10.69 23.41 -18.73
CA VAL A 59 9.27 23.10 -18.94
C VAL A 59 8.35 24.15 -18.32
N THR A 60 7.28 24.50 -19.04
CA THR A 60 6.24 25.43 -18.57
C THR A 60 5.18 24.73 -17.73
N ASN A 61 4.43 25.48 -16.92
CA ASN A 61 3.34 24.91 -16.11
C ASN A 61 2.21 24.30 -16.97
N ASP A 62 1.96 24.87 -18.15
CA ASP A 62 0.93 24.36 -19.06
C ASP A 62 1.34 23.02 -19.67
N GLU A 63 2.61 22.87 -20.07
CA GLU A 63 3.17 21.59 -20.53
C GLU A 63 3.19 20.55 -19.42
N ILE A 64 3.61 20.92 -18.19
CA ILE A 64 3.54 20.03 -17.02
C ILE A 64 2.09 19.54 -16.83
N ALA A 65 1.11 20.44 -16.84
CA ALA A 65 -0.28 20.08 -16.61
C ALA A 65 -0.84 19.16 -17.73
N ALA A 66 -0.49 19.43 -18.99
CA ALA A 66 -0.89 18.62 -20.13
C ALA A 66 -0.28 17.21 -20.07
N ASP A 67 1.03 17.11 -19.89
CA ASP A 67 1.78 15.85 -19.83
C ASP A 67 1.36 14.99 -18.64
N LEU A 68 1.16 15.59 -17.47
CA LEU A 68 0.69 14.86 -16.29
C LEU A 68 -0.71 14.25 -16.52
N LYS A 69 -1.62 14.97 -17.20
CA LYS A 69 -2.93 14.43 -17.54
C LYS A 69 -2.80 13.27 -18.52
N GLU A 70 -2.05 13.47 -19.62
CA GLU A 70 -1.99 12.53 -20.73
C GLU A 70 -1.13 11.29 -20.43
N HIS A 71 0.08 11.49 -19.92
CA HIS A 71 1.08 10.44 -19.81
C HIS A 71 1.12 9.77 -18.43
N VAL A 72 0.46 10.36 -17.42
CA VAL A 72 0.50 9.87 -16.04
C VAL A 72 -0.88 9.50 -15.50
N ILE A 73 -1.85 10.42 -15.57
CA ILE A 73 -3.18 10.21 -14.96
C ILE A 73 -4.03 9.26 -15.81
N LYS A 74 -4.25 9.58 -17.09
CA LYS A 74 -5.07 8.77 -18.00
C LYS A 74 -4.62 7.30 -18.08
N PRO A 75 -3.32 6.97 -18.15
CA PRO A 75 -2.89 5.57 -18.23
C PRO A 75 -3.07 4.79 -16.92
N VAL A 76 -3.29 5.48 -15.80
CA VAL A 76 -3.34 4.85 -14.46
C VAL A 76 -4.76 4.76 -13.90
N ILE A 77 -5.56 5.82 -14.06
CA ILE A 77 -6.91 5.87 -13.52
C ILE A 77 -7.88 5.30 -14.57
N PRO A 78 -8.62 4.20 -14.25
CA PRO A 78 -9.63 3.68 -15.16
C PRO A 78 -10.66 4.76 -15.52
N GLU A 79 -10.95 4.88 -16.83
CA GLU A 79 -11.81 5.93 -17.38
C GLU A 79 -13.18 6.01 -16.69
N LYS A 80 -13.77 4.86 -16.32
CA LYS A 80 -15.04 4.80 -15.58
C LYS A 80 -15.08 5.54 -14.23
N TYR A 81 -13.92 5.94 -13.70
CA TYR A 81 -13.84 6.72 -12.46
C TYR A 81 -13.46 8.19 -12.70
N LEU A 82 -13.22 8.60 -13.93
CA LEU A 82 -12.96 10.00 -14.30
C LEU A 82 -14.20 10.58 -14.97
N ASP A 83 -14.53 11.82 -14.62
CA ASP A 83 -15.60 12.58 -15.24
C ASP A 83 -15.25 14.07 -15.33
N GLU A 84 -16.11 14.85 -15.96
CA GLU A 84 -15.97 16.29 -16.12
C GLU A 84 -15.90 17.07 -14.80
N LYS A 85 -16.28 16.44 -13.67
CA LYS A 85 -16.22 17.04 -12.33
C LYS A 85 -14.98 16.61 -11.54
N THR A 86 -14.11 15.76 -12.10
CA THR A 86 -12.86 15.39 -11.42
C THR A 86 -11.96 16.63 -11.32
N ILE A 87 -11.53 16.95 -10.10
CA ILE A 87 -10.68 18.11 -9.82
C ILE A 87 -9.21 17.70 -9.98
N PHE A 88 -8.43 18.53 -10.69
CA PHE A 88 -7.00 18.30 -10.90
C PHE A 88 -6.18 19.44 -10.32
N HIS A 89 -5.29 19.11 -9.37
CA HIS A 89 -4.27 20.02 -8.86
C HIS A 89 -2.89 19.54 -9.33
N LEU A 90 -2.35 20.18 -10.36
CA LEU A 90 -1.11 19.77 -11.03
C LEU A 90 -0.05 20.86 -10.80
N ASN A 91 0.99 20.51 -10.04
CA ASN A 91 1.99 21.43 -9.50
C ASN A 91 1.36 22.72 -8.90
N PRO A 92 0.44 22.61 -7.92
CA PRO A 92 -0.29 23.76 -7.38
C PRO A 92 0.62 24.82 -6.70
N SER A 93 1.86 24.47 -6.35
CA SER A 93 2.85 25.43 -5.84
C SER A 93 3.47 26.30 -6.93
N GLY A 94 3.13 26.09 -8.21
CA GLY A 94 3.75 26.72 -9.35
C GLY A 94 5.07 26.06 -9.70
N ARG A 95 6.16 26.43 -9.03
CA ARG A 95 7.52 25.98 -9.38
C ARG A 95 8.10 25.02 -8.34
N PHE A 96 8.63 23.87 -8.80
CA PHE A 96 9.28 22.87 -7.96
C PHE A 96 10.58 22.34 -8.61
N VAL A 97 11.59 23.19 -8.69
CA VAL A 97 12.90 22.86 -9.30
C VAL A 97 13.86 22.23 -8.29
N ILE A 98 13.96 22.84 -7.11
CA ILE A 98 14.74 22.34 -5.98
C ILE A 98 13.93 21.24 -5.30
N GLY A 99 14.51 20.06 -5.10
CA GLY A 99 13.83 18.92 -4.49
C GLY A 99 14.82 17.90 -3.93
N GLY A 100 14.30 16.77 -3.45
CA GLY A 100 15.09 15.75 -2.76
C GLY A 100 15.71 16.28 -1.47
N PRO A 101 16.83 15.70 -0.99
CA PRO A 101 17.45 16.08 0.28
C PRO A 101 17.89 17.55 0.38
N HIS A 102 18.06 18.24 -0.75
CA HIS A 102 18.33 19.68 -0.77
C HIS A 102 17.11 20.47 -0.26
N GLY A 103 15.90 20.07 -0.67
CA GLY A 103 14.68 20.79 -0.34
C GLY A 103 14.02 20.37 0.98
N ASP A 104 14.20 19.12 1.42
CA ASP A 104 13.57 18.58 2.63
C ASP A 104 14.36 17.39 3.20
N ALA A 105 14.56 17.36 4.52
CA ALA A 105 15.32 16.30 5.18
C ALA A 105 14.55 14.97 5.20
N GLY A 106 15.19 13.89 4.76
CA GLY A 106 14.61 12.55 4.73
C GLY A 106 15.00 11.69 5.93
N LEU A 107 14.05 10.93 6.48
CA LEU A 107 14.30 9.94 7.54
C LEU A 107 13.55 8.62 7.27
N THR A 108 14.20 7.50 7.59
CA THR A 108 13.58 6.17 7.53
C THR A 108 12.33 6.10 8.41
N GLY A 109 11.27 5.45 7.92
CA GLY A 109 10.05 5.24 8.70
C GLY A 109 9.13 6.45 8.81
N ARG A 110 9.32 7.49 7.98
CA ARG A 110 8.42 8.66 7.94
C ARG A 110 7.32 8.58 6.87
N LYS A 111 7.10 7.39 6.31
CA LYS A 111 6.11 7.12 5.25
C LYS A 111 5.29 5.85 5.52
N ILE A 112 5.17 5.44 6.79
CA ILE A 112 4.51 4.18 7.21
C ILE A 112 3.08 3.99 6.70
N ILE A 113 2.32 5.08 6.54
CA ILE A 113 0.96 5.00 5.98
C ILE A 113 0.98 4.81 4.45
N ILE A 114 1.97 5.37 3.77
CA ILE A 114 2.19 5.12 2.33
C ILE A 114 2.70 3.70 2.10
N ASP A 115 3.55 3.19 3.00
CA ASP A 115 4.07 1.82 2.95
C ASP A 115 2.98 0.76 3.11
N THR A 116 1.87 1.12 3.75
CA THR A 116 0.78 0.21 4.11
C THR A 116 -0.51 0.47 3.31
N TYR A 117 -1.49 1.12 3.92
CA TYR A 117 -2.88 1.09 3.45
C TYR A 117 -3.44 2.49 3.15
N GLY A 118 -2.62 3.53 3.17
CA GLY A 118 -3.04 4.89 2.80
C GLY A 118 -4.14 5.47 3.70
N GLY A 119 -4.16 5.06 4.98
CA GLY A 119 -5.15 5.48 5.98
C GLY A 119 -6.29 4.49 6.19
N TRP A 120 -6.45 3.50 5.30
CA TRP A 120 -7.41 2.41 5.49
C TRP A 120 -6.92 1.38 6.52
N GLY A 121 -7.85 0.68 7.16
CA GLY A 121 -7.52 -0.29 8.21
C GLY A 121 -6.95 0.41 9.44
N ALA A 122 -5.76 0.00 9.88
CA ALA A 122 -5.07 0.60 11.03
C ALA A 122 -3.55 0.42 10.90
N HIS A 123 -2.78 1.09 11.76
CA HIS A 123 -1.33 0.95 11.82
C HIS A 123 -0.84 0.91 13.28
N GLY A 124 0.02 -0.06 13.61
CA GLY A 124 0.56 -0.23 14.98
C GLY A 124 1.72 0.71 15.34
N GLY A 125 2.22 1.49 14.38
CA GLY A 125 3.25 2.52 14.55
C GLY A 125 4.66 2.11 14.11
N GLY A 126 4.96 0.81 14.05
CA GLY A 126 6.28 0.30 13.67
C GLY A 126 6.62 0.51 12.18
N ALA A 127 7.73 1.18 11.89
CA ALA A 127 8.27 1.26 10.52
C ALA A 127 8.83 -0.08 10.03
N PHE A 128 8.89 -0.30 8.72
CA PHE A 128 9.38 -1.55 8.13
C PHE A 128 10.85 -1.48 7.68
N SER A 129 11.22 -0.48 6.88
CA SER A 129 12.55 -0.37 6.26
C SER A 129 13.68 -0.30 7.30
N GLY A 130 14.79 -1.00 7.01
CA GLY A 130 15.95 -1.11 7.91
C GLY A 130 15.87 -2.22 8.96
N LYS A 131 14.77 -2.98 9.02
CA LYS A 131 14.58 -4.04 10.03
C LYS A 131 14.65 -5.44 9.43
N ASP A 132 15.44 -6.33 10.04
CA ASP A 132 15.45 -7.75 9.71
C ASP A 132 14.13 -8.43 10.20
N PRO A 133 13.79 -9.64 9.72
CA PRO A 133 12.46 -10.23 9.97
C PRO A 133 12.25 -10.74 11.40
N THR A 134 13.27 -10.70 12.27
CA THR A 134 13.04 -10.94 13.72
C THR A 134 12.22 -9.82 14.36
N LYS A 135 12.14 -8.64 13.73
CA LYS A 135 11.39 -7.50 14.24
C LYS A 135 9.93 -7.63 13.81
N VAL A 136 9.08 -7.89 14.79
CA VAL A 136 7.64 -8.13 14.60
C VAL A 136 6.89 -6.96 13.97
N ASP A 137 7.44 -5.74 14.04
CA ASP A 137 6.92 -4.59 13.27
C ASP A 137 6.82 -4.90 11.77
N ARG A 138 7.77 -5.66 11.21
CA ARG A 138 7.77 -6.06 9.80
C ARG A 138 7.12 -7.42 9.60
N SER A 139 7.61 -8.45 10.29
CA SER A 139 7.12 -9.82 10.08
C SER A 139 5.67 -10.00 10.55
N GLY A 140 5.31 -9.43 11.70
CA GLY A 140 3.94 -9.39 12.20
C GLY A 140 3.00 -8.65 11.25
N ALA A 141 3.40 -7.48 10.74
CA ALA A 141 2.61 -6.73 9.75
C ALA A 141 2.40 -7.52 8.45
N TYR A 142 3.42 -8.24 7.98
CA TYR A 142 3.32 -9.05 6.77
C TYR A 142 2.41 -10.27 6.95
N ILE A 143 2.50 -10.96 8.08
CA ILE A 143 1.64 -12.15 8.29
C ILE A 143 0.17 -11.74 8.46
N VAL A 144 -0.14 -10.62 9.11
CA VAL A 144 -1.53 -10.15 9.21
C VAL A 144 -2.07 -9.61 7.88
N ARG A 145 -1.19 -9.09 7.00
CA ARG A 145 -1.56 -8.83 5.60
C ARG A 145 -1.96 -10.12 4.90
N GLN A 146 -1.17 -11.19 5.03
CA GLN A 146 -1.47 -12.48 4.43
C GLN A 146 -2.79 -13.06 4.99
N ALA A 147 -3.02 -12.95 6.30
CA ALA A 147 -4.24 -13.40 6.95
C ALA A 147 -5.47 -12.65 6.42
N ALA A 148 -5.46 -11.30 6.48
CA ALA A 148 -6.56 -10.48 5.99
C ALA A 148 -6.84 -10.71 4.49
N LYS A 149 -5.79 -10.81 3.67
CA LYS A 149 -5.93 -11.13 2.25
C LYS A 149 -6.55 -12.51 2.04
N SER A 150 -6.13 -13.50 2.81
CA SER A 150 -6.65 -14.87 2.72
C SER A 150 -8.12 -14.96 3.13
N ILE A 151 -8.53 -14.27 4.19
CA ILE A 151 -9.94 -14.20 4.61
C ILE A 151 -10.83 -13.70 3.46
N VAL A 152 -10.47 -12.55 2.87
CA VAL A 152 -11.25 -11.96 1.78
C VAL A 152 -11.20 -12.83 0.51
N ALA A 153 -10.02 -13.34 0.13
CA ALA A 153 -9.86 -14.14 -1.07
C ALA A 153 -10.55 -15.51 -1.01
N ASN A 154 -10.68 -16.12 0.17
CA ASN A 154 -11.45 -17.34 0.36
C ASN A 154 -12.97 -17.08 0.47
N GLY A 155 -13.39 -15.81 0.41
CA GLY A 155 -14.80 -15.41 0.36
C GLY A 155 -15.50 -15.39 1.72
N LEU A 156 -14.76 -15.42 2.84
CA LEU A 156 -15.29 -15.33 4.20
C LEU A 156 -15.86 -13.93 4.51
N ALA A 157 -15.29 -12.89 3.91
CA ALA A 157 -15.69 -11.50 4.11
C ALA A 157 -15.38 -10.65 2.86
N ARG A 158 -15.98 -9.46 2.75
CA ARG A 158 -15.62 -8.49 1.69
C ARG A 158 -14.54 -7.52 2.12
N ARG A 159 -14.36 -7.31 3.42
CA ARG A 159 -13.32 -6.50 4.07
C ARG A 159 -12.90 -7.16 5.36
N CYS A 160 -11.64 -6.99 5.74
CA CYS A 160 -11.12 -7.54 6.99
C CYS A 160 -9.96 -6.69 7.52
N LEU A 161 -9.96 -6.44 8.82
CA LEU A 161 -8.84 -5.95 9.61
C LEU A 161 -8.39 -7.07 10.55
N VAL A 162 -7.07 -7.30 10.60
CA VAL A 162 -6.45 -8.24 11.55
C VAL A 162 -5.40 -7.48 12.35
N GLN A 163 -5.44 -7.63 13.67
CA GLN A 163 -4.44 -7.08 14.59
C GLN A 163 -3.74 -8.22 15.32
N VAL A 164 -2.43 -8.05 15.54
CA VAL A 164 -1.61 -8.94 16.38
C VAL A 164 -0.73 -8.07 17.29
N SER A 165 -0.45 -8.52 18.51
CA SER A 165 0.45 -7.85 19.44
C SER A 165 1.43 -8.84 20.10
N TYR A 166 2.57 -8.34 20.55
CA TYR A 166 3.66 -9.14 21.09
C TYR A 166 4.29 -8.49 22.32
N ALA A 167 4.85 -9.32 23.20
CA ALA A 167 5.82 -8.89 24.22
C ALA A 167 7.23 -9.30 23.80
N ILE A 168 8.23 -8.49 24.15
CA ILE A 168 9.63 -8.83 23.91
C ILE A 168 10.00 -10.13 24.65
N GLY A 169 10.64 -11.06 23.95
CA GLY A 169 11.03 -12.36 24.50
C GLY A 169 9.92 -13.42 24.59
N VAL A 170 8.67 -13.07 24.25
CA VAL A 170 7.54 -14.02 24.25
C VAL A 170 7.27 -14.48 22.81
N PRO A 171 7.34 -15.79 22.50
CA PRO A 171 7.11 -16.27 21.13
C PRO A 171 5.66 -16.10 20.67
N GLU A 172 4.69 -16.42 21.52
CA GLU A 172 3.27 -16.36 21.19
C GLU A 172 2.76 -14.91 21.20
N PRO A 173 1.79 -14.55 20.33
CA PRO A 173 1.18 -13.25 20.38
C PRO A 173 0.37 -13.07 21.68
N LEU A 174 0.43 -11.87 22.26
CA LEU A 174 -0.38 -11.52 23.43
C LEU A 174 -1.87 -11.39 23.07
N SER A 175 -2.16 -10.90 21.87
CA SER A 175 -3.52 -10.81 21.35
C SER A 175 -3.56 -10.99 19.84
N VAL A 176 -4.69 -11.52 19.36
CA VAL A 176 -5.07 -11.55 17.95
C VAL A 176 -6.53 -11.11 17.86
N PHE A 177 -6.83 -10.22 16.93
CA PHE A 177 -8.18 -9.67 16.72
C PHE A 177 -8.52 -9.65 15.23
N VAL A 178 -9.78 -9.90 14.91
CA VAL A 178 -10.35 -9.89 13.56
C VAL A 178 -11.63 -9.06 13.58
N ASP A 179 -11.77 -8.16 12.61
CA ASP A 179 -12.98 -7.37 12.35
C ASP A 179 -13.28 -7.36 10.84
N THR A 180 -14.46 -7.82 10.46
CA THR A 180 -14.88 -7.84 9.05
C THR A 180 -15.74 -6.66 8.62
N TYR A 181 -15.89 -5.66 9.49
CA TYR A 181 -16.74 -4.48 9.27
C TYR A 181 -18.20 -4.85 8.97
N GLY A 182 -18.67 -5.97 9.53
CA GLY A 182 -20.00 -6.52 9.26
C GLY A 182 -20.16 -7.18 7.89
N THR A 183 -19.05 -7.41 7.16
CA THR A 183 -19.09 -8.05 5.83
C THR A 183 -18.82 -9.56 5.86
N GLY A 184 -18.53 -10.12 7.05
CA GLY A 184 -18.32 -11.54 7.26
C GLY A 184 -19.58 -12.36 6.99
N LYS A 185 -19.41 -13.53 6.37
CA LYS A 185 -20.49 -14.51 6.16
C LYS A 185 -20.71 -15.40 7.39
N ILE A 186 -19.71 -15.47 8.25
CA ILE A 186 -19.74 -16.14 9.55
C ILE A 186 -19.25 -15.15 10.62
N PRO A 187 -19.56 -15.37 11.91
CA PRO A 187 -19.13 -14.48 12.98
C PRO A 187 -17.62 -14.24 13.02
N ASP A 188 -17.18 -13.02 13.31
CA ASP A 188 -15.75 -12.66 13.38
C ASP A 188 -14.96 -13.52 14.40
N LYS A 189 -15.62 -14.00 15.45
CA LYS A 189 -15.05 -14.95 16.42
C LYS A 189 -14.69 -16.30 15.77
N GLU A 190 -15.48 -16.79 14.84
CA GLU A 190 -15.19 -18.03 14.11
C GLU A 190 -14.07 -17.82 13.09
N ILE A 191 -14.07 -16.67 12.40
CA ILE A 191 -12.97 -16.27 11.51
C ILE A 191 -11.66 -16.16 12.29
N LEU A 192 -11.68 -15.60 13.49
CA LEU A 192 -10.53 -15.54 14.39
C LEU A 192 -9.99 -16.95 14.72
N ASN A 193 -10.86 -17.92 14.99
CA ASN A 193 -10.43 -19.31 15.24
C ASN A 193 -9.76 -19.91 14.00
N ILE A 194 -10.38 -19.77 12.82
CA ILE A 194 -9.80 -20.21 11.55
C ILE A 194 -8.41 -19.57 11.34
N VAL A 195 -8.26 -18.28 11.62
CA VAL A 195 -6.97 -17.58 11.51
C VAL A 195 -5.95 -18.17 12.46
N LYS A 196 -6.28 -18.36 13.74
CA LYS A 196 -5.35 -18.91 14.74
C LYS A 196 -4.92 -20.35 14.44
N GLU A 197 -5.78 -21.15 13.82
CA GLU A 197 -5.47 -22.52 13.41
C GLU A 197 -4.58 -22.59 12.15
N ASN A 198 -4.70 -21.61 11.25
CA ASN A 198 -4.05 -21.65 9.95
C ASN A 198 -2.78 -20.77 9.86
N PHE A 199 -2.54 -19.88 10.83
CA PHE A 199 -1.40 -18.97 10.83
C PHE A 199 -0.58 -19.12 12.11
N ASP A 200 0.69 -19.48 11.95
CA ASP A 200 1.65 -19.48 13.06
C ASP A 200 2.23 -18.08 13.24
N PHE A 201 1.80 -17.42 14.31
CA PHE A 201 2.19 -16.03 14.62
C PHE A 201 3.51 -15.92 15.36
N ARG A 202 4.23 -17.01 15.65
CA ARG A 202 5.53 -16.92 16.32
C ARG A 202 6.56 -16.30 15.38
N PRO A 203 7.35 -15.29 15.80
CA PRO A 203 8.25 -14.54 14.91
C PRO A 203 9.23 -15.42 14.11
N GLY A 204 9.77 -16.46 14.74
CA GLY A 204 10.65 -17.43 14.07
C GLY A 204 9.94 -18.20 12.95
N MET A 205 8.69 -18.60 13.18
CA MET A 205 7.88 -19.34 12.23
C MET A 205 7.39 -18.44 11.09
N ILE A 206 7.01 -17.19 11.38
CA ILE A 206 6.68 -16.22 10.33
C ILE A 206 7.88 -16.02 9.40
N ALA A 207 9.09 -15.84 9.95
CA ALA A 207 10.29 -15.64 9.15
C ALA A 207 10.60 -16.82 8.22
N ILE A 208 10.31 -18.06 8.65
CA ILE A 208 10.48 -19.28 7.84
C ILE A 208 9.34 -19.40 6.81
N ASN A 209 8.09 -19.34 7.26
CA ASN A 209 6.90 -19.57 6.43
C ASN A 209 6.75 -18.55 5.30
N LEU A 210 7.20 -17.31 5.51
CA LEU A 210 7.24 -16.26 4.50
C LEU A 210 8.60 -16.13 3.82
N ASP A 211 9.56 -17.00 4.15
CA ASP A 211 10.92 -17.00 3.62
C ASP A 211 11.59 -15.61 3.67
N LEU A 212 11.51 -14.95 4.83
CA LEU A 212 11.92 -13.55 4.98
C LEU A 212 13.43 -13.38 5.17
N LYS A 213 14.16 -14.47 5.43
CA LYS A 213 15.63 -14.44 5.54
C LYS A 213 16.32 -14.69 4.20
N ARG A 214 15.57 -15.00 3.13
CA ARG A 214 16.12 -15.12 1.78
C ARG A 214 16.86 -13.84 1.38
N GLY A 215 18.18 -13.94 1.26
CA GLY A 215 19.04 -12.88 0.76
C GLY A 215 18.97 -12.75 -0.76
N GLY A 216 19.63 -11.72 -1.30
CA GLY A 216 19.68 -11.47 -2.75
C GLY A 216 18.43 -10.77 -3.33
N ASN A 217 18.42 -10.61 -4.65
CA ASN A 217 17.31 -10.09 -5.48
C ASN A 217 16.76 -8.70 -5.13
N GLY A 218 17.42 -7.97 -4.24
CA GLY A 218 16.95 -6.66 -3.78
C GLY A 218 15.56 -6.72 -3.14
N ARG A 219 15.13 -7.87 -2.59
CA ARG A 219 13.75 -8.11 -2.13
C ARG A 219 13.19 -6.97 -1.27
N PHE A 220 13.88 -6.61 -0.19
CA PHE A 220 13.43 -5.53 0.71
C PHE A 220 13.70 -4.13 0.17
N GLN A 221 14.61 -3.98 -0.80
CA GLN A 221 14.77 -2.71 -1.51
C GLN A 221 13.56 -2.46 -2.42
N LYS A 222 13.06 -3.50 -3.10
CA LYS A 222 11.85 -3.43 -3.90
C LYS A 222 10.63 -3.00 -3.09
N THR A 223 10.54 -3.38 -1.81
CA THR A 223 9.41 -2.98 -0.93
C THR A 223 9.45 -1.52 -0.49
N ALA A 224 10.65 -0.91 -0.44
CA ALA A 224 10.87 0.40 0.18
C ALA A 224 10.33 1.60 -0.62
N ALA A 225 9.74 1.36 -1.79
CA ALA A 225 9.00 2.34 -2.57
C ALA A 225 7.77 1.68 -3.17
N TYR A 226 6.73 2.48 -3.37
CA TYR A 226 5.45 2.06 -3.96
C TYR A 226 4.68 1.02 -3.14
N GLY A 227 4.88 1.01 -1.81
CA GLY A 227 4.14 0.19 -0.87
C GLY A 227 4.66 -1.24 -0.75
N HIS A 228 4.48 -1.82 0.44
CA HIS A 228 4.86 -3.19 0.77
C HIS A 228 3.78 -4.22 0.37
N PHE A 229 2.54 -3.75 0.15
CA PHE A 229 1.36 -4.61 -0.03
C PHE A 229 0.66 -4.37 -1.37
N GLY A 230 -0.11 -5.37 -1.81
CA GLY A 230 -0.91 -5.31 -3.04
C GLY A 230 -0.08 -5.35 -4.33
N ARG A 231 1.01 -6.11 -4.32
CA ARG A 231 1.97 -6.24 -5.43
C ARG A 231 2.18 -7.72 -5.74
N ASP A 232 2.35 -8.05 -7.02
CA ASP A 232 2.37 -9.45 -7.49
C ASP A 232 3.79 -9.99 -7.73
N ASP A 233 4.82 -9.27 -7.29
CA ASP A 233 6.21 -9.76 -7.32
C ASP A 233 6.31 -11.04 -6.46
N PRO A 234 6.86 -12.15 -6.98
CA PRO A 234 6.93 -13.42 -6.27
C PRO A 234 7.81 -13.36 -5.00
N ASP A 235 8.66 -12.35 -4.86
CA ASP A 235 9.35 -12.09 -3.60
C ASP A 235 8.42 -11.58 -2.49
N PHE A 236 7.18 -11.17 -2.78
CA PHE A 236 6.24 -10.73 -1.74
C PHE A 236 5.35 -11.88 -1.31
N THR A 237 5.97 -12.88 -0.68
CA THR A 237 5.35 -14.12 -0.22
C THR A 237 4.12 -13.91 0.67
N TRP A 238 4.03 -12.79 1.39
CA TRP A 238 2.85 -12.42 2.20
C TRP A 238 1.63 -12.02 1.36
N GLU A 239 1.79 -11.79 0.05
CA GLU A 239 0.68 -11.60 -0.88
C GLU A 239 0.14 -12.94 -1.42
N VAL A 240 0.79 -14.07 -1.15
CA VAL A 240 0.29 -15.39 -1.52
C VAL A 240 -0.84 -15.80 -0.58
N VAL A 241 -2.03 -16.03 -1.15
CA VAL A 241 -3.23 -16.42 -0.42
C VAL A 241 -3.05 -17.84 0.14
N LYS A 242 -3.35 -18.02 1.43
CA LYS A 242 -3.48 -19.36 2.03
C LYS A 242 -4.92 -19.86 1.82
N PRO A 243 -5.12 -21.11 1.37
CA PRO A 243 -6.44 -21.73 1.40
C PRO A 243 -6.94 -21.86 2.84
N LEU A 244 -8.19 -21.45 3.09
CA LEU A 244 -8.83 -21.57 4.40
C LEU A 244 -10.03 -22.51 4.29
N LYS A 245 -10.12 -23.48 5.20
CA LYS A 245 -11.27 -24.39 5.27
C LYS A 245 -12.38 -23.73 6.08
N TRP A 246 -13.56 -23.59 5.49
CA TRP A 246 -14.79 -23.11 6.13
C TRP A 246 -16.01 -23.60 5.34
N GLU A 247 -17.15 -23.76 6.00
CA GLU A 247 -18.40 -24.17 5.36
C GLU A 247 -19.01 -22.98 4.61
N LYS A 248 -19.28 -23.16 3.31
CA LYS A 248 -19.78 -22.11 2.40
C LYS A 248 -21.29 -22.04 2.37
#